data_AF-A0A662HDI7-F1
#
_entry.id   AF-A0A662HDI7-F1
#
_cell.length_a   1.000
_cell.length_b   1.000
_cell.length_c   1.000
_cell.angle_alpha   90.00
_cell.angle_beta   90.00
_cell.angle_gamma   90.00
#
_symmetry.space_group_name_H-M   'P 1'
#
loop_
_entity.id
_entity.type
_entity.pdbx_description
1 polymer ?
#
loop_
_entity_poly.entity_id
_entity_poly.type
_entity_poly.pdbx_seq_one_letter_code
_entity_poly.pdbx_strand_id
1 'polypeptide(L)'
;PSVTEARRNGRTFFRANKAVVVRNYKRLPGYVEFDIKGEGTVEATLFEFSPRTPVETSINDRRVRMMVCEDGSLTLKLELKRGEALHIAIKRAL
;
A
#
# COMPACT_ATOMS: atom_id res chain seq x y z
N PRO A 1 9.55 2.43 19.03
CA PRO A 1 8.88 3.10 17.89
C PRO A 1 9.82 3.10 16.68
N SER A 2 9.68 2.10 15.82
CA SER A 2 10.69 1.79 14.80
C SER A 2 9.99 1.60 13.46
N VAL A 3 10.25 2.49 12.52
CA VAL A 3 9.90 2.30 11.11
C VAL A 3 10.66 1.07 10.63
N THR A 4 9.96 0.05 10.11
CA THR A 4 10.64 -1.04 9.38
C THR A 4 10.77 -0.62 7.92
N GLU A 5 11.89 0.02 7.58
CA GLU A 5 12.31 0.18 6.19
C GLU A 5 12.57 -1.19 5.57
N ALA A 6 11.96 -1.48 4.42
CA ALA A 6 12.39 -2.56 3.55
C ALA A 6 12.99 -1.95 2.26
N ARG A 7 14.34 -1.94 2.13
CA ARG A 7 15.09 -1.36 0.97
C ARG A 7 16.23 -2.26 0.45
N ARG A 8 16.50 -2.26 -0.86
CA ARG A 8 17.71 -2.74 -1.60
C ARG A 8 17.56 -2.68 -3.14
N ASN A 9 18.28 -1.80 -3.84
CA ASN A 9 18.53 -1.89 -5.29
C ASN A 9 17.28 -1.79 -6.21
N GLY A 10 16.62 -0.63 -6.24
CA GLY A 10 15.61 -0.27 -7.27
C GLY A 10 14.13 -0.33 -6.86
N ARG A 11 13.78 0.00 -5.60
CA ARG A 11 12.65 -0.60 -4.86
C ARG A 11 11.44 0.27 -4.55
N THR A 12 10.33 -0.45 -4.37
CA THR A 12 9.15 -0.15 -3.54
C THR A 12 9.53 0.30 -2.14
N PHE A 13 8.90 1.38 -1.66
CA PHE A 13 9.01 1.80 -0.26
C PHE A 13 7.64 1.84 0.39
N PHE A 14 7.55 1.24 1.57
CA PHE A 14 6.39 1.33 2.44
C PHE A 14 6.75 2.21 3.63
N ARG A 15 5.97 3.26 3.85
CA ARG A 15 6.03 4.04 5.09
C ARG A 15 4.76 3.77 5.87
N ALA A 16 4.92 3.43 7.14
CA ALA A 16 3.81 3.29 8.07
C ALA A 16 4.07 4.08 9.36
N ASN A 17 3.03 4.74 9.88
CA ASN A 17 3.10 5.49 11.13
C ASN A 17 3.08 4.59 12.39
N LYS A 18 2.78 3.29 12.24
CA LYS A 18 2.80 2.27 13.28
C LYS A 18 3.47 0.98 12.78
N ALA A 19 3.76 0.07 13.72
CA ALA A 19 4.31 -1.24 13.39
C ALA A 19 3.29 -2.05 12.57
N VAL A 20 3.64 -2.30 11.31
CA VAL A 20 2.87 -3.15 10.40
C VAL A 20 3.78 -4.18 9.76
N VAL A 21 3.23 -5.36 9.50
CA VAL A 21 3.94 -6.44 8.84
C VAL A 21 3.30 -6.68 7.48
N VAL A 22 4.08 -6.50 6.42
CA VAL A 22 3.73 -6.91 5.05
C VAL A 22 4.12 -8.37 4.89
N ARG A 23 3.15 -9.25 4.60
CA ARG A 23 3.40 -10.72 4.57
C ARG A 23 3.51 -11.30 3.16
N ASN A 24 2.73 -10.77 2.24
CA ASN A 24 2.72 -11.19 0.84
C ASN A 24 2.83 -9.91 0.01
N TYR A 25 3.79 -9.82 -0.90
CA TYR A 25 3.98 -8.66 -1.78
C TYR A 25 4.27 -9.15 -3.20
N LYS A 26 3.49 -8.67 -4.17
CA LYS A 26 3.64 -8.99 -5.58
C LYS A 26 3.54 -7.72 -6.41
N ARG A 27 4.54 -7.52 -7.29
CA ARG A 27 4.58 -6.42 -8.26
C ARG A 27 4.54 -6.99 -9.67
N LEU A 28 3.59 -6.51 -10.48
CA LEU A 28 3.49 -6.76 -11.91
C LEU A 28 3.35 -5.40 -12.64
N PRO A 29 3.57 -5.33 -13.97
CA PRO A 29 3.36 -4.10 -14.72
C PRO A 29 1.95 -3.53 -14.51
N GLY A 30 1.87 -2.34 -13.92
CA GLY A 30 0.59 -1.67 -13.63
C GLY A 30 -0.23 -2.29 -12.50
N TYR A 31 0.34 -3.18 -11.70
CA TYR A 31 -0.36 -3.90 -10.64
C TYR A 31 0.52 -4.18 -9.43
N VAL A 32 0.02 -3.90 -8.23
CA VAL A 32 0.68 -4.18 -6.96
C VAL A 32 -0.33 -4.82 -6.01
N GLU A 33 0.06 -5.90 -5.36
CA GLU A 33 -0.81 -6.64 -4.44
C GLU A 33 -0.03 -7.02 -3.18
N PHE A 34 -0.67 -6.83 -2.02
CA PHE A 34 -0.06 -7.18 -0.76
C PHE A 34 -1.04 -7.40 0.39
N ASP A 35 -0.59 -8.17 1.37
CA ASP A 35 -1.29 -8.36 2.63
C ASP A 35 -0.57 -7.65 3.77
N ILE A 36 -1.33 -6.90 4.58
CA ILE A 36 -0.83 -6.18 5.76
C ILE A 36 -1.51 -6.70 7.03
N LYS A 37 -0.72 -6.86 8.10
CA LYS A 37 -1.22 -7.10 9.46
C LYS A 37 -0.71 -6.02 10.42
N GLY A 38 -1.54 -5.67 11.40
CA GLY A 38 -1.25 -4.67 12.42
C GLY A 38 -2.46 -4.44 13.31
N GLU A 39 -2.44 -3.35 14.09
CA GLU A 39 -3.57 -2.96 14.94
C GLU A 39 -3.75 -1.44 15.02
N GLY A 40 -5.02 -1.02 15.11
CA GLY A 40 -5.48 0.35 15.12
C GLY A 40 -5.38 1.05 13.75
N THR A 41 -5.55 2.37 13.76
CA THR A 41 -5.40 3.19 12.56
C THR A 41 -3.95 3.22 12.10
N VAL A 42 -3.74 2.84 10.85
CA VAL A 42 -2.46 2.85 10.13
C VAL A 42 -2.58 3.74 8.91
N GLU A 43 -1.59 4.58 8.70
CA GLU A 43 -1.37 5.25 7.41
C GLU A 43 -0.24 4.53 6.68
N ALA A 44 -0.51 3.98 5.50
CA ALA A 44 0.44 3.24 4.67
C ALA A 44 0.66 3.99 3.35
N THR A 45 1.91 4.33 3.04
CA THR A 45 2.27 5.01 1.78
C THR A 45 3.13 4.10 0.91
N LEU A 46 2.76 3.98 -0.37
CA LEU A 46 3.48 3.23 -1.40
C LEU A 46 4.08 4.18 -2.43
N PHE A 47 5.35 3.98 -2.82
CA PHE A 47 6.04 4.77 -3.84
C PHE A 47 6.35 3.92 -5.09
N GLU A 48 5.30 3.58 -5.86
CA GLU A 48 5.38 2.60 -6.95
C GLU A 48 4.80 3.06 -8.28
N PHE A 49 4.20 4.25 -8.31
CA PHE A 49 3.38 4.68 -9.43
C PHE A 49 3.93 5.93 -10.10
N SER A 50 3.62 6.07 -11.37
CA SER A 50 3.88 7.31 -12.09
C SER A 50 2.98 8.42 -11.51
N PRO A 51 3.49 9.65 -11.32
CA PRO A 51 2.68 10.77 -10.84
C PRO A 51 1.40 10.97 -11.64
N ARG A 52 0.33 11.45 -10.99
CA ARG A 52 -0.98 11.75 -11.62
C ARG A 52 -1.60 10.58 -12.39
N THR A 53 -1.20 9.35 -12.10
CA THR A 53 -1.81 8.16 -12.71
C THR A 53 -3.05 7.76 -11.92
N PRO A 54 -4.21 7.55 -12.56
CA PRO A 54 -5.37 7.00 -11.89
C PRO A 54 -5.14 5.51 -11.59
N VAL A 55 -5.51 5.10 -10.38
CA VAL A 55 -5.43 3.71 -9.93
C VAL A 55 -6.74 3.27 -9.29
N GLU A 56 -7.06 2.00 -9.42
CA GLU A 56 -8.11 1.32 -8.68
C GLU A 56 -7.47 0.53 -7.54
N THR A 57 -7.79 0.90 -6.31
CA THR A 57 -7.35 0.23 -5.09
C THR A 57 -8.50 -0.61 -4.54
N SER A 58 -8.29 -1.90 -4.36
CA SER A 58 -9.18 -2.82 -3.67
C SER A 58 -8.62 -3.14 -2.30
N ILE A 59 -9.42 -3.00 -1.24
CA ILE A 59 -9.07 -3.35 0.15
C ILE A 59 -10.16 -4.29 0.65
N ASN A 60 -9.84 -5.57 0.88
CA ASN A 60 -10.83 -6.62 1.22
C ASN A 60 -12.09 -6.52 0.34
N ASP A 61 -11.90 -6.55 -0.98
CA ASP A 61 -12.94 -6.45 -2.02
C ASP A 61 -13.66 -5.10 -2.16
N ARG A 62 -13.44 -4.14 -1.26
CA ARG A 62 -13.94 -2.77 -1.43
C ARG A 62 -13.04 -1.99 -2.36
N ARG A 63 -13.60 -1.48 -3.45
CA ARG A 63 -12.85 -0.75 -4.48
C ARG A 63 -13.00 0.75 -4.31
N VAL A 64 -11.89 1.45 -4.44
CA VAL A 64 -11.79 2.90 -4.41
C VAL A 64 -10.87 3.34 -5.54
N ARG A 65 -11.32 4.29 -6.36
CA ARG A 65 -10.45 4.93 -7.34
C ARG A 65 -9.70 6.07 -6.67
N MET A 66 -8.40 6.15 -6.95
CA MET A 66 -7.51 7.14 -6.37
C MET A 66 -6.59 7.72 -7.45
N MET A 67 -6.10 8.93 -7.20
CA MET A 67 -5.08 9.55 -8.02
C MET A 67 -3.74 9.48 -7.30
N VAL A 68 -2.70 9.08 -8.02
CA VAL A 68 -1.33 9.06 -7.49
C VAL A 68 -0.83 10.49 -7.30
N CYS A 69 -0.19 10.75 -6.16
CA CYS A 69 0.39 12.04 -5.81
C CYS A 69 1.50 12.46 -6.79
N GLU A 70 1.85 13.74 -6.77
CA GLU A 70 2.91 14.31 -7.62
C GLU A 70 4.28 13.66 -7.38
N ASP A 71 4.53 13.17 -6.17
CA ASP A 71 5.76 12.48 -5.78
C ASP A 71 5.75 10.97 -6.14
N GLY A 72 4.74 10.51 -6.89
CA GLY A 72 4.58 9.10 -7.27
C GLY A 72 4.08 8.21 -6.13
N SER A 73 3.65 8.82 -5.01
CA SER A 73 3.14 8.08 -3.85
C SER A 73 1.63 7.86 -3.90
N LEU A 74 1.19 6.78 -3.25
CA LEU A 74 -0.20 6.52 -2.93
C LEU A 74 -0.30 6.24 -1.42
N THR A 75 -1.06 7.07 -0.70
CA THR A 75 -1.26 6.93 0.74
C THR A 75 -2.65 6.39 1.04
N LEU A 76 -2.71 5.34 1.86
CA LEU A 76 -3.92 4.67 2.32
C LEU A 76 -4.03 4.82 3.83
N LYS A 77 -5.18 5.31 4.31
CA LYS A 77 -5.54 5.31 5.73
C LYS A 77 -6.46 4.13 5.99
N LEU A 78 -6.01 3.22 6.85
CA LEU A 78 -6.64 1.92 7.09
C LEU A 78 -6.87 1.73 8.58
N GLU A 79 -8.00 1.15 8.95
CA GLU A 79 -8.23 0.68 10.31
C GLU A 79 -7.96 -0.82 10.36
N LEU A 80 -6.98 -1.24 11.16
CA LEU A 80 -6.61 -2.64 11.33
C LEU A 80 -7.13 -3.16 12.67
N LYS A 81 -8.00 -4.17 12.66
CA LYS A 81 -8.35 -4.86 13.90
C LYS A 81 -7.30 -5.90 14.24
N ARG A 82 -7.06 -6.08 15.55
CA ARG A 82 -6.12 -7.08 16.05
C ARG A 82 -6.50 -8.48 15.54
N GLY A 83 -5.55 -9.15 14.89
CA GLY A 83 -5.72 -10.49 14.34
C GLY A 83 -6.23 -10.55 12.89
N GLU A 84 -6.74 -9.43 12.36
CA GLU A 84 -7.15 -9.36 10.96
C GLU A 84 -5.95 -9.13 10.03
N ALA A 85 -6.10 -9.58 8.80
CA ALA A 85 -5.21 -9.24 7.68
C ALA A 85 -6.05 -8.45 6.66
N LEU A 86 -5.50 -7.35 6.16
CA LEU A 86 -6.10 -6.68 5.00
C LEU A 86 -5.36 -7.10 3.75
N HIS A 87 -6.13 -7.54 2.77
CA HIS A 87 -5.69 -7.77 1.41
C HIS A 87 -5.87 -6.50 0.60
N ILE A 88 -4.80 -6.03 -0.04
CA ILE A 88 -4.77 -4.78 -0.80
C ILE A 88 -4.25 -5.05 -2.21
N ALA A 89 -5.03 -4.69 -3.22
CA ALA A 89 -4.66 -4.82 -4.62
C ALA A 89 -4.85 -3.47 -5.33
N ILE A 90 -3.79 -2.93 -5.92
CA ILE A 90 -3.79 -1.66 -6.64
C ILE A 90 -3.51 -1.94 -8.11
N LYS A 91 -4.43 -1.56 -8.99
CA LYS A 91 -4.30 -1.70 -10.45
C LYS A 91 -4.30 -0.32 -11.08
N ARG A 92 -3.55 -0.11 -12.17
CA ARG A 92 -3.75 1.07 -13.02
C ARG A 92 -5.18 1.06 -13.55
N ALA A 93 -5.86 2.19 -13.48
CA ALA A 93 -7.13 2.35 -14.18
C ALA A 93 -6.79 2.60 -15.66
N LEU A 94 -7.16 1.65 -16.52
CA LEU A 94 -7.08 1.79 -17.97
C LEU A 94 -8.16 2.76 -18.47
#